data_AF-A0A1F6PBH0-F1
#
_entry.id   AF-A0A1F6PBH0-F1
#
_cell.length_a   1.000
_cell.length_b   1.000
_cell.length_c   1.000
_cell.angle_alpha   90.00
_cell.angle_beta   90.00
_cell.angle_gamma   90.00
#
_symmetry.space_group_name_H-M   'P 1'
#
loop_
_entity.id
_entity.type
_entity.pdbx_description
1 polymer ?
#
loop_
_entity_poly.entity_id
_entity_poly.type
_entity_poly.pdbx_seq_one_letter_code
_entity_poly.pdbx_strand_id
1 'polypeptide(L)'
;MLALAIVLGVLLAFFAPVAIFLGTEFLKKFRCMYVFTKNSDQMISWYHIGDGFRKKGMYNIVLRGQKPFTALVGFKLDIPVLGYSGYDYYGVVHSDSSGVAVISTYLGKGFCTFQFFVNTNMETNPIHATSSDEDQTLTPHVVYPPHWYQRVGFYG
;
A
#
# COMPACT_ATOMS: atom_id res chain seq x y z
N MET A 1 -41.25 13.04 21.65
CA MET A 1 -40.17 13.93 22.13
C MET A 1 -39.21 13.18 23.07
N LEU A 2 -39.64 12.75 24.26
CA LEU A 2 -38.77 12.05 25.23
C LEU A 2 -38.17 10.73 24.71
N ALA A 3 -38.98 9.85 24.13
CA ALA A 3 -38.50 8.58 23.57
C ALA A 3 -37.47 8.77 22.45
N LEU A 4 -37.65 9.78 21.59
CA LEU A 4 -36.69 10.13 20.54
C LEU A 4 -35.36 10.61 21.14
N ALA A 5 -35.40 11.44 22.20
CA ALA A 5 -34.20 11.90 22.89
C ALA A 5 -33.43 10.76 23.56
N ILE A 6 -34.13 9.78 24.14
CA ILE A 6 -33.51 8.57 24.72
C ILE A 6 -32.83 7.74 23.63
N VAL A 7 -33.50 7.49 22.50
CA VAL A 7 -32.91 6.74 21.38
C VAL A 7 -31.68 7.46 20.83
N LEU A 8 -31.74 8.78 20.64
CA LEU A 8 -30.59 9.55 20.15
C LEU A 8 -29.42 9.51 21.16
N GLY A 9 -29.73 9.60 22.45
CA GLY A 9 -28.73 9.53 23.52
C GLY A 9 -28.00 8.19 23.56
N VAL A 10 -28.72 7.08 23.40
CA VAL A 10 -28.12 5.73 23.33
C VAL A 10 -27.26 5.57 22.07
N LEU A 11 -27.74 6.04 20.92
CA LEU A 11 -26.96 6.00 19.67
C LEU A 11 -25.67 6.81 19.80
N LEU A 12 -25.73 8.04 20.32
CA LEU A 12 -24.54 8.87 20.55
C LEU A 12 -23.56 8.22 21.53
N ALA A 13 -24.06 7.67 22.64
CA ALA A 13 -23.23 7.01 23.65
C ALA A 13 -22.50 5.78 23.09
N PHE A 14 -23.07 5.10 22.10
CA PHE A 14 -22.44 3.94 21.47
C PHE A 14 -21.53 4.32 20.29
N PHE A 15 -21.98 5.19 19.39
CA PHE A 15 -21.25 5.52 18.17
C PHE A 15 -20.11 6.52 18.41
N ALA A 16 -20.22 7.43 19.38
CA ALA A 16 -19.16 8.41 19.63
C ALA A 16 -17.84 7.75 20.09
N PRO A 17 -17.81 6.79 21.04
CA PRO A 17 -16.59 6.07 21.39
C PRO A 17 -15.99 5.31 20.22
N VAL A 18 -16.82 4.66 19.39
CA VAL A 18 -16.36 3.93 18.19
C VAL A 18 -15.73 4.92 17.20
N ALA A 19 -16.35 6.06 16.94
CA ALA A 19 -15.81 7.08 16.05
C ALA A 19 -14.50 7.67 16.59
N ILE A 20 -14.40 7.93 17.90
CA ILE A 20 -13.17 8.41 18.54
C ILE A 20 -12.06 7.35 18.44
N PHE A 21 -12.37 6.09 18.71
CA PHE A 21 -11.41 5.00 18.58
C PHE A 21 -10.90 4.87 17.14
N LEU A 22 -11.81 4.80 16.16
CA LEU A 22 -11.44 4.75 14.75
C LEU A 22 -10.63 5.97 14.32
N GLY A 23 -11.02 7.17 14.77
CA GLY A 23 -10.29 8.41 14.50
C GLY A 23 -8.86 8.40 15.06
N THR A 24 -8.67 7.91 16.30
CA THR A 24 -7.34 7.83 16.92
C THR A 24 -6.44 6.79 16.23
N GLU A 25 -6.98 5.63 15.85
CA GLU A 25 -6.23 4.63 15.07
C GLU A 25 -5.85 5.16 13.68
N PHE A 26 -6.76 5.88 13.00
CA PHE A 26 -6.44 6.54 11.74
C PHE A 26 -5.33 7.60 11.88
N LEU A 27 -5.39 8.45 12.92
CA LEU A 27 -4.36 9.47 13.17
C LEU A 27 -2.99 8.85 13.45
N LYS A 28 -2.91 7.71 14.15
CA LYS A 28 -1.66 6.98 14.35
C LYS A 28 -1.05 6.54 13.02
N LYS A 29 -1.87 5.96 12.14
CA LYS A 29 -1.45 5.54 10.80
C LYS A 29 -0.91 6.72 9.98
N PHE A 30 -1.63 7.84 9.96
CA PHE A 30 -1.18 9.05 9.26
C PHE A 30 0.09 9.65 9.85
N ARG A 31 0.28 9.63 11.16
CA ARG A 31 1.51 10.12 11.79
C ARG A 31 2.72 9.29 11.40
N CYS A 32 2.61 7.96 11.42
CA CYS A 32 3.68 7.08 10.94
C CYS A 32 4.01 7.37 9.48
N MET A 33 2.98 7.43 8.62
CA MET A 33 3.15 7.77 7.21
C MET A 33 3.85 9.11 6.99
N TYR A 34 3.44 10.15 7.73
CA TYR A 34 4.03 11.49 7.63
C TYR A 34 5.54 11.48 7.91
N VAL A 35 5.96 10.74 8.95
CA VAL A 35 7.38 10.60 9.31
C VAL A 35 8.17 9.92 8.18
N PHE A 36 7.61 8.89 7.54
CA PHE A 36 8.26 8.21 6.42
C PHE A 36 8.31 9.09 5.16
N THR A 37 7.24 9.83 4.83
CA THR A 37 7.23 10.72 3.66
C THR A 37 8.19 11.90 3.75
N LYS A 38 8.60 12.31 4.96
CA LYS A 38 9.55 13.42 5.14
C LYS A 38 10.98 13.05 4.71
N ASN A 39 11.30 11.76 4.65
CA ASN A 39 12.59 11.25 4.18
C ASN A 39 12.46 10.75 2.74
N SER A 40 12.28 11.67 1.78
CA SER A 40 12.13 11.37 0.35
C SER A 40 13.23 10.48 -0.21
N ASP A 41 14.43 10.57 0.37
CA ASP A 41 15.63 9.89 -0.10
C ASP A 41 15.57 8.36 0.12
N GLN A 42 14.58 7.88 0.88
CA GLN A 42 14.32 6.47 1.14
C GLN A 42 13.09 5.94 0.38
N MET A 43 12.54 6.74 -0.53
CA MET A 43 11.30 6.44 -1.24
C MET A 43 11.54 6.04 -2.69
N ILE A 44 10.94 4.93 -3.11
CA ILE A 44 10.96 4.47 -4.50
C ILE A 44 9.52 4.46 -5.00
N SER A 45 9.26 5.15 -6.11
CA SER A 45 7.97 5.11 -6.78
C SER A 45 8.05 4.19 -8.00
N TRP A 46 7.13 3.23 -8.08
CA TRP A 46 6.97 2.37 -9.26
C TRP A 46 5.58 2.56 -9.84
N TYR A 47 5.50 2.66 -11.17
CA TYR A 47 4.27 2.97 -11.88
C TYR A 47 3.85 1.76 -12.71
N HIS A 48 2.70 1.19 -12.39
CA HIS A 48 1.99 0.30 -13.28
C HIS A 48 1.21 1.16 -14.26
N ILE A 49 1.53 1.08 -15.54
CA ILE A 49 0.92 1.95 -16.57
C ILE A 49 -0.53 1.53 -16.85
N GLY A 50 -0.95 0.35 -16.39
CA GLY A 50 -2.23 -0.24 -16.80
C GLY A 50 -2.12 -0.82 -18.21
N ASP A 51 -3.08 -1.66 -18.59
CA ASP A 51 -2.91 -2.55 -19.73
C ASP A 51 -3.50 -2.02 -21.03
N GLY A 52 -2.58 -1.83 -21.99
CA GLY A 52 -2.81 -2.21 -23.37
C GLY A 52 -2.54 -3.70 -23.67
N PHE A 53 -1.70 -4.42 -22.89
CA PHE A 53 -1.22 -5.77 -23.26
C PHE A 53 -1.10 -6.84 -22.15
N ARG A 54 -0.95 -6.52 -20.85
CA ARG A 54 -0.97 -7.56 -19.80
C ARG A 54 -2.42 -7.85 -19.38
N LYS A 55 -2.61 -8.90 -18.57
CA LYS A 55 -3.94 -9.31 -18.09
C LYS A 55 -4.01 -8.92 -16.62
N LYS A 56 -5.18 -8.53 -16.11
CA LYS A 56 -5.39 -8.40 -14.66
C LYS A 56 -4.95 -9.69 -13.93
N GLY A 57 -4.28 -9.58 -12.79
CA GLY A 57 -3.79 -10.76 -12.08
C GLY A 57 -2.81 -10.46 -10.96
N MET A 58 -2.28 -11.53 -10.40
CA MET A 58 -1.16 -11.45 -9.45
C MET A 58 0.14 -11.30 -10.23
N TYR A 59 0.92 -10.29 -9.88
CA TYR A 59 2.21 -10.01 -10.49
C TYR A 59 3.26 -9.77 -9.42
N ASN A 60 4.48 -10.14 -9.76
CA ASN A 60 5.65 -9.85 -8.96
C ASN A 60 6.15 -8.43 -9.27
N ILE A 61 6.31 -7.64 -8.22
CA ILE A 61 7.14 -6.43 -8.20
C ILE A 61 8.41 -6.77 -7.43
N VAL A 62 9.55 -6.55 -8.05
CA VAL A 62 10.86 -6.94 -7.52
C VAL A 62 11.65 -5.68 -7.20
N LEU A 63 12.09 -5.59 -5.95
CA LEU A 63 13.01 -4.57 -5.46
C LEU A 63 14.41 -5.18 -5.42
N ARG A 64 15.38 -4.55 -6.09
CA ARG A 64 16.77 -5.01 -6.14
C ARG A 64 17.71 -3.98 -5.59
N GLY A 65 18.52 -4.37 -4.61
CA GLY A 65 19.64 -3.62 -4.06
C GLY A 65 20.94 -4.41 -4.11
N GLN A 66 22.02 -3.78 -3.68
CA GLN A 66 23.35 -4.38 -3.50
C GLN A 66 23.55 -5.02 -2.12
N LYS A 67 22.72 -4.63 -1.14
CA LYS A 67 22.76 -5.13 0.24
C LYS A 67 21.36 -5.44 0.74
N PRO A 68 21.22 -6.31 1.76
CA PRO A 68 19.91 -6.59 2.36
C PRO A 68 19.21 -5.33 2.90
N PHE A 69 17.91 -5.26 2.70
CA PHE A 69 17.04 -4.17 3.16
C PHE A 69 15.63 -4.68 3.49
N THR A 70 14.82 -3.80 4.05
CA THR A 70 13.39 -3.98 4.32
C THR A 70 12.65 -2.82 3.68
N ALA A 71 11.52 -3.12 3.03
CA ALA A 71 10.68 -2.13 2.39
C ALA A 71 9.26 -2.15 2.93
N LEU A 72 8.74 -0.99 3.30
CA LEU A 72 7.31 -0.78 3.55
C LEU A 72 6.60 -0.57 2.21
N VAL A 73 5.56 -1.35 1.95
CA VAL A 73 4.84 -1.40 0.69
C VAL A 73 3.60 -0.51 0.78
N GLY A 74 3.55 0.49 -0.10
CA GLY A 74 2.46 1.44 -0.24
C GLY A 74 1.83 1.38 -1.62
N PHE A 75 0.52 1.64 -1.68
CA PHE A 75 -0.26 1.75 -2.90
C PHE A 75 -0.98 3.08 -2.94
N LYS A 76 -0.97 3.78 -4.07
CA LYS A 76 -1.70 5.03 -4.22
C LYS A 76 -3.19 4.75 -4.34
N LEU A 77 -3.95 5.20 -3.35
CA LEU A 77 -5.39 5.12 -3.31
C LEU A 77 -5.99 6.47 -3.72
N ASP A 78 -6.52 6.53 -4.94
CA ASP A 78 -7.28 7.66 -5.45
C ASP A 78 -8.76 7.32 -5.39
N ILE A 79 -9.56 7.96 -4.52
CA ILE A 79 -11.02 7.79 -4.37
C ILE A 79 -11.74 9.01 -4.97
N PRO A 80 -12.16 8.96 -6.25
CA PRO A 80 -12.72 10.12 -6.94
C PRO A 80 -14.00 10.64 -6.29
N VAL A 81 -14.85 9.73 -5.80
CA VAL A 81 -16.16 10.07 -5.19
C VAL A 81 -16.00 10.89 -3.90
N LEU A 82 -14.86 10.75 -3.21
CA LEU A 82 -14.56 11.47 -1.98
C LEU A 82 -13.52 12.59 -2.17
N GLY A 83 -13.06 12.81 -3.42
CA GLY A 83 -11.99 13.78 -3.71
C GLY A 83 -10.68 13.49 -2.98
N TYR A 84 -10.44 12.22 -2.59
CA TYR A 84 -9.27 11.83 -1.80
C TYR A 84 -8.19 11.20 -2.67
N SER A 85 -6.95 11.62 -2.48
CA SER A 85 -5.75 10.99 -3.06
C SER A 85 -4.72 10.83 -1.96
N GLY A 86 -4.25 9.61 -1.74
CA GLY A 86 -3.26 9.30 -0.72
C GLY A 86 -2.55 8.00 -1.00
N TYR A 87 -1.60 7.63 -0.14
CA TYR A 87 -0.98 6.31 -0.17
C TYR A 87 -1.54 5.47 0.97
N ASP A 88 -1.75 4.19 0.74
CA ASP A 88 -2.09 3.21 1.75
C ASP A 88 -0.91 2.26 1.90
N TYR A 89 -0.24 2.29 3.05
CA TYR A 89 0.83 1.34 3.38
C TYR A 89 0.23 0.13 4.08
N TYR A 90 0.35 -1.02 3.42
CA TYR A 90 -0.41 -2.22 3.76
C TYR A 90 0.45 -3.44 4.08
N GLY A 91 1.78 -3.35 3.92
CA GLY A 91 2.65 -4.48 4.19
C GLY A 91 4.14 -4.14 4.26
N VAL A 92 4.93 -5.13 4.64
CA VAL A 92 6.40 -5.06 4.72
C VAL A 92 6.99 -6.25 3.95
N VAL A 93 8.06 -6.02 3.20
CA VAL A 93 8.86 -7.09 2.60
C VAL A 93 10.31 -6.97 3.06
N HIS A 94 10.94 -8.12 3.32
CA HIS A 94 12.37 -8.20 3.60
C HIS A 94 13.06 -8.77 2.35
N SER A 95 14.18 -8.17 1.97
CA SER A 95 15.01 -8.78 0.93
C SER A 95 15.74 -10.00 1.49
N ASP A 96 16.11 -10.91 0.60
CA ASP A 96 17.03 -11.99 0.93
C ASP A 96 18.48 -11.47 1.14
N SER A 97 19.41 -12.41 1.35
CA SER A 97 20.85 -12.12 1.50
C SER A 97 21.50 -11.54 0.25
N SER A 98 20.88 -11.67 -0.93
CA SER A 98 21.35 -11.09 -2.18
C SER A 98 20.85 -9.67 -2.41
N GLY A 99 20.02 -9.13 -1.51
CA GLY A 99 19.41 -7.82 -1.67
C GLY A 99 18.23 -7.81 -2.64
N VAL A 100 17.54 -8.94 -2.81
CA VAL A 100 16.34 -9.03 -3.65
C VAL A 100 15.11 -9.22 -2.78
N ALA A 101 14.10 -8.36 -2.96
CA ALA A 101 12.80 -8.49 -2.32
C ALA A 101 11.72 -8.66 -3.41
N VAL A 102 10.88 -9.68 -3.29
CA VAL A 102 9.87 -10.02 -4.30
C VAL A 102 8.50 -9.98 -3.66
N ILE A 103 7.64 -9.11 -4.16
CA ILE A 103 6.28 -8.93 -3.69
C ILE A 103 5.34 -9.44 -4.78
N SER A 104 4.46 -10.38 -4.46
CA SER A 104 3.34 -10.72 -5.33
C SER A 104 2.10 -9.94 -4.91
N THR A 105 1.58 -9.10 -5.79
CA THR A 105 0.38 -8.29 -5.53
C THR A 105 -0.54 -8.26 -6.73
N TYR A 106 -1.81 -7.93 -6.51
CA TYR A 106 -2.78 -7.83 -7.59
C TYR A 106 -2.64 -6.52 -8.35
N LEU A 107 -2.38 -6.63 -9.65
CA LEU A 107 -2.41 -5.50 -10.59
C LEU A 107 -3.66 -5.62 -11.45
N GLY A 108 -4.45 -4.54 -11.46
CA GLY A 108 -5.61 -4.45 -12.33
C GLY A 108 -5.27 -3.85 -13.69
N LYS A 109 -6.31 -3.35 -14.37
CA LYS A 109 -6.20 -2.85 -15.74
C LYS A 109 -5.77 -1.38 -15.80
N GLY A 110 -6.04 -0.64 -14.75
CA GLY A 110 -5.78 0.78 -14.65
C GLY A 110 -4.34 1.11 -14.31
N PHE A 111 -4.00 2.38 -14.49
CA PHE A 111 -2.77 2.93 -13.97
C PHE A 111 -2.81 2.88 -12.44
N CYS A 112 -1.71 2.43 -11.82
CA CYS A 112 -1.55 2.56 -10.39
C CYS A 112 -0.09 2.83 -10.00
N THR A 113 0.10 3.42 -8.82
CA THR A 113 1.42 3.78 -8.32
C THR A 113 1.67 3.05 -7.01
N PHE A 114 2.82 2.40 -6.92
CA PHE A 114 3.33 1.84 -5.68
C PHE A 114 4.44 2.73 -5.14
N GLN A 115 4.47 2.88 -3.83
CA GLN A 115 5.56 3.53 -3.11
C GLN A 115 6.21 2.52 -2.18
N PHE A 116 7.54 2.49 -2.18
CA PHE A 116 8.32 1.65 -1.30
C PHE A 116 9.21 2.53 -0.44
N PHE A 117 9.06 2.45 0.88
CA PHE A 117 10.01 3.08 1.80
C PHE A 117 11.01 2.06 2.28
N VAL A 118 12.29 2.30 2.02
CA VAL A 118 13.36 1.35 2.35
C VAL A 118 14.15 1.81 3.57
N ASN A 119 14.56 0.86 4.41
CA ASN A 119 15.40 1.14 5.58
C ASN A 119 16.91 1.11 5.26
N THR A 120 17.30 1.62 4.09
CA THR A 120 18.69 1.68 3.65
C THR A 120 19.04 3.07 3.12
N ASN A 121 20.32 3.41 3.11
CA ASN A 121 20.80 4.61 2.42
C ASN A 121 20.85 4.33 0.91
N MET A 122 20.04 5.05 0.13
CA MET A 122 19.92 4.89 -1.32
C MET A 122 21.15 5.33 -2.12
N GLU A 123 22.02 6.17 -1.57
CA GLU A 123 23.29 6.53 -2.21
C GLU A 123 24.28 5.36 -2.21
N THR A 124 24.28 4.58 -1.13
CA THR A 124 25.21 3.45 -0.93
C THR A 124 24.61 2.08 -1.26
N ASN A 125 23.29 2.01 -1.45
CA ASN A 125 22.54 0.81 -1.78
C ASN A 125 21.32 1.23 -2.62
N PRO A 126 21.53 1.63 -3.89
CA PRO A 126 20.44 2.07 -4.76
C PRO A 126 19.49 0.90 -4.99
N ILE A 127 18.20 1.14 -4.75
CA ILE A 127 17.16 0.15 -4.93
C ILE A 127 16.36 0.45 -6.21
N HIS A 128 16.19 -0.57 -7.05
CA HIS A 128 15.41 -0.48 -8.28
C HIS A 128 14.18 -1.40 -8.22
N ALA A 129 13.03 -0.86 -8.62
CA ALA A 129 11.77 -1.60 -8.70
C ALA A 129 11.44 -1.97 -10.14
N THR A 130 11.15 -3.26 -10.40
CA THR A 130 10.76 -3.75 -11.73
C THR A 130 9.62 -4.76 -11.64
N SER A 131 8.98 -5.00 -12.79
CA SER A 131 8.00 -6.07 -12.98
C SER A 131 8.06 -6.56 -14.43
N SER A 132 9.17 -7.20 -14.81
CA SER A 132 9.40 -7.81 -16.12
C SER A 132 8.78 -9.21 -16.21
N ASP A 133 8.85 -9.85 -17.37
CA ASP A 133 8.39 -11.24 -17.54
C ASP A 133 9.30 -12.23 -16.80
N GLU A 134 10.61 -11.94 -16.73
CA GLU A 134 11.57 -12.68 -15.91
C GLU A 134 11.24 -12.58 -14.42
N ASP A 135 10.82 -11.40 -13.95
CA ASP A 135 10.40 -11.19 -12.55
C ASP A 135 9.24 -12.10 -12.14
N GLN A 136 8.40 -12.51 -13.09
CA GLN A 136 7.26 -13.38 -12.80
C GLN A 136 7.66 -14.84 -12.54
N THR A 137 8.91 -15.21 -12.86
CA THR A 137 9.45 -16.55 -12.57
C THR A 137 10.00 -16.67 -11.14
N LEU A 138 10.23 -15.54 -10.47
CA LEU A 138 10.78 -15.52 -9.12
C LEU A 138 9.74 -15.96 -8.08
N THR A 139 10.21 -16.65 -7.04
CA THR A 139 9.37 -17.00 -5.89
C THR A 139 9.13 -15.75 -5.04
N PRO A 140 7.88 -15.38 -4.74
CA PRO A 140 7.60 -14.21 -3.92
C PRO A 140 7.98 -14.45 -2.46
N HIS A 141 8.60 -13.43 -1.85
CA HIS A 141 8.89 -13.41 -0.41
C HIS A 141 7.63 -13.10 0.40
N VAL A 142 6.71 -12.34 -0.18
CA VAL A 142 5.41 -12.02 0.42
C VAL A 142 4.34 -11.96 -0.66
N VAL A 143 3.13 -12.41 -0.31
CA VAL A 143 1.95 -12.36 -1.17
C VAL A 143 0.89 -11.49 -0.52
N TYR A 144 0.47 -10.45 -1.22
CA TYR A 144 -0.64 -9.59 -0.82
C TYR A 144 -1.84 -9.89 -1.71
N PRO A 145 -2.81 -10.69 -1.21
CA PRO A 145 -3.94 -11.11 -2.03
C PRO A 145 -4.82 -9.92 -2.41
N PRO A 146 -5.55 -10.00 -3.54
CA PRO A 146 -6.46 -8.95 -3.93
C PRO A 146 -7.52 -8.73 -2.86
N HIS A 147 -7.71 -7.47 -2.49
CA HIS A 147 -8.84 -7.05 -1.67
C HIS A 147 -10.15 -7.36 -2.40
N TRP A 148 -11.22 -7.56 -1.63
CA TRP A 148 -12.53 -7.92 -2.15
C TRP A 148 -13.02 -6.93 -3.23
N TYR A 149 -12.74 -5.63 -3.07
CA TYR A 149 -13.14 -4.58 -4.02
C TYR A 149 -12.37 -4.62 -5.35
N GLN A 150 -11.15 -5.16 -5.36
CA GLN A 150 -10.37 -5.38 -6.59
C GLN A 150 -10.92 -6.57 -7.40
N ARG A 151 -11.50 -7.57 -6.72
CA ARG A 151 -12.11 -8.75 -7.35
C ARG A 151 -13.40 -8.42 -8.10
N VAL A 152 -14.17 -7.46 -7.58
CA VAL A 152 -15.44 -6.98 -8.18
C VAL A 152 -15.23 -5.88 -9.23
N GLY A 153 -13.98 -5.45 -9.47
CA GLY A 153 -13.63 -4.55 -10.57
C GLY A 153 -13.82 -3.06 -10.29
N PHE A 154 -14.00 -2.64 -9.04
CA PHE A 154 -14.08 -1.22 -8.69
C PHE A 154 -12.70 -0.53 -8.68
N TYR A 155 -11.63 -1.28 -8.44
CA TYR A 155 -10.26 -0.77 -8.41
C TYR A 155 -9.29 -1.75 -9.05
N GLY A 156 -8.33 -1.19 -9.77
CA GLY A 156 -7.18 -1.91 -10.28
C GLY A 156 -6.73 -1.38 -11.62
#